data_AF-A0A1J5FCN3-F1
#
_entry.id   AF-A0A1J5FCN3-F1
#
_cell.length_a   1.000
_cell.length_b   1.000
_cell.length_c   1.000
_cell.angle_alpha   90.00
_cell.angle_beta   90.00
_cell.angle_gamma   90.00
#
_symmetry.space_group_name_H-M   'P 1'
#
loop_
_entity.id
_entity.type
_entity.pdbx_description
1 polymer ?
#
loop_
_entity_poly.entity_id
_entity_poly.type
_entity_poly.pdbx_seq_one_letter_code
_entity_poly.pdbx_strand_id
1 'polypeptide(L)'
;MNKKILKQALLFENETPVYSNVKELCEVAVVYQDENNLYFLQAKRGQKAFIKNESEFFRFLSYTQDIHVESFVDITNILNATTRSENIKFSGDSKTNIVKIFDAVVVVKKKGEIAKLYQSCDLGELEAIEHFLAIENGETFLNIEQFAENFSEVYFVYLAGYANTLTREFLKTKEVNFFLDFDIEGMNIYESFECKSKHFHMPWHVENFFSDKRYNNVELYKKQRARLKSEYSQELNQLKELIQKYNTVVEQEIVYEEIIAKENVK
;
A
#
# COMPACT_ATOMS: atom_id res chain seq x y z
N MET A 1 18.53 -5.19 -11.94
CA MET A 1 18.28 -3.74 -11.74
C MET A 1 18.08 -3.36 -10.27
N ASN A 2 18.94 -2.51 -9.71
CA ASN A 2 18.76 -1.93 -8.37
C ASN A 2 18.08 -0.55 -8.47
N LYS A 3 16.78 -0.48 -8.12
CA LYS A 3 16.00 0.77 -8.15
C LYS A 3 16.57 1.88 -7.28
N LYS A 4 17.32 1.54 -6.22
CA LYS A 4 17.94 2.54 -5.34
C LYS A 4 19.07 3.29 -6.03
N ILE A 5 19.88 2.60 -6.84
CA ILE A 5 20.94 3.22 -7.67
C ILE A 5 20.31 4.18 -8.69
N LEU A 6 19.23 3.76 -9.36
CA LEU A 6 18.51 4.61 -10.32
C LEU A 6 17.86 5.84 -9.67
N LYS A 7 17.25 5.69 -8.49
CA LYS A 7 16.71 6.82 -7.73
C LYS A 7 17.80 7.80 -7.30
N GLN A 8 18.98 7.29 -6.92
CA GLN A 8 20.14 8.13 -6.61
C GLN A 8 20.70 8.83 -7.84
N ALA A 9 20.66 8.17 -9.01
CA ALA A 9 21.06 8.80 -10.27
C ALA A 9 20.15 9.97 -10.65
N LEU A 10 18.83 9.83 -10.46
CA LEU A 10 17.88 10.91 -10.74
C LEU A 10 18.09 12.18 -9.90
N LEU A 11 18.73 12.08 -8.73
CA LEU A 11 19.07 13.28 -7.95
C LEU A 11 20.01 14.23 -8.71
N PHE A 12 20.76 13.73 -9.70
CA PHE A 12 21.63 14.55 -10.53
C PHE A 12 20.91 15.33 -11.65
N GLU A 13 19.64 15.02 -11.94
CA GLU A 13 18.88 15.69 -13.00
C GLU A 13 18.66 17.18 -12.70
N ASN A 14 18.33 17.49 -11.43
CA ASN A 14 17.91 18.83 -11.02
C ASN A 14 18.89 19.49 -10.06
N GLU A 15 19.83 18.75 -9.47
CA GLU A 15 20.75 19.26 -8.47
C GLU A 15 22.09 18.52 -8.43
N THR A 16 23.03 19.03 -7.63
CA THR A 16 24.29 18.35 -7.29
C THR A 16 24.17 17.74 -5.90
N PRO A 17 23.81 16.45 -5.78
CA PRO A 17 23.51 15.83 -4.50
C PRO A 17 24.76 15.70 -3.62
N VAL A 18 24.57 15.70 -2.30
CA VAL A 18 25.63 15.37 -1.35
C VAL A 18 25.91 13.87 -1.37
N TYR A 19 27.17 13.46 -1.23
CA TYR A 19 27.60 12.05 -1.25
C TYR A 19 26.73 11.12 -0.39
N SER A 20 26.26 11.56 0.76
CA SER A 20 25.39 10.76 1.64
C SER A 20 24.09 10.32 0.96
N ASN A 21 23.53 11.16 0.08
CA ASN A 21 22.27 10.89 -0.60
C ASN A 21 22.45 9.92 -1.76
N VAL A 22 23.66 9.87 -2.33
CA VAL A 22 24.03 9.07 -3.51
C VAL A 22 25.12 8.04 -3.22
N LYS A 23 25.24 7.61 -1.95
CA LYS A 23 26.34 6.79 -1.44
C LYS A 23 26.51 5.48 -2.21
N GLU A 24 25.43 4.73 -2.42
CA GLU A 24 25.49 3.41 -3.07
C GLU A 24 25.86 3.54 -4.54
N LEU A 25 25.29 4.51 -5.25
CA LEU A 25 25.68 4.83 -6.62
C LEU A 25 27.16 5.22 -6.69
N CYS A 26 27.68 6.00 -5.74
CA CYS A 26 29.09 6.38 -5.70
C CYS A 26 30.00 5.19 -5.42
N GLU A 27 29.62 4.29 -4.52
CA GLU A 27 30.40 3.08 -4.21
C GLU A 27 30.51 2.17 -5.43
N VAL A 28 29.42 1.96 -6.17
CA VAL A 28 29.44 1.16 -7.42
C VAL A 28 30.19 1.88 -8.53
N ALA A 29 30.03 3.20 -8.66
CA ALA A 29 30.72 4.00 -9.67
C ALA A 29 32.24 4.02 -9.45
N VAL A 30 32.73 4.05 -8.20
CA VAL A 30 34.18 3.99 -7.90
C VAL A 30 34.77 2.69 -8.41
N VAL A 31 34.15 1.55 -8.10
CA VAL A 31 34.61 0.23 -8.58
C VAL A 31 34.63 0.19 -10.11
N TYR A 32 33.56 0.62 -10.77
CA TYR A 32 33.48 0.60 -12.22
C TYR A 32 34.49 1.55 -12.89
N GLN A 33 34.71 2.75 -12.33
CA GLN A 33 35.72 3.70 -12.82
C GLN A 33 37.14 3.12 -12.74
N ASP A 34 37.47 2.48 -11.61
CA ASP A 34 38.77 1.86 -11.37
C ASP A 34 39.01 0.67 -12.32
N GLU A 35 38.01 -0.21 -12.48
CA GLU A 35 38.09 -1.39 -13.36
C GLU A 35 38.23 -1.03 -14.85
N ASN A 36 37.63 0.09 -15.27
CA ASN A 36 37.59 0.48 -16.68
C ASN A 36 38.59 1.60 -17.02
N ASN A 37 39.35 2.11 -16.03
CA ASN A 37 40.25 3.25 -16.18
C ASN A 37 39.55 4.48 -16.80
N LEU A 38 38.37 4.82 -16.26
CA LEU A 38 37.52 5.92 -16.71
C LEU A 38 37.24 6.89 -15.56
N TYR A 39 36.86 8.13 -15.88
CA TYR A 39 36.45 9.12 -14.89
C TYR A 39 35.22 9.90 -15.35
N PHE A 40 34.09 9.67 -14.70
CA PHE A 40 32.80 10.27 -15.03
C PHE A 40 32.02 10.77 -13.81
N LEU A 41 32.39 10.38 -12.59
CA LEU A 41 31.73 10.79 -11.34
C LEU A 41 32.76 11.22 -10.31
N GLN A 42 32.73 12.49 -9.95
CA GLN A 42 33.47 13.04 -8.82
C GLN A 42 32.59 13.00 -7.56
N ALA A 43 32.94 12.19 -6.57
CA ALA A 43 32.25 12.17 -5.30
C ALA A 43 33.21 11.96 -4.12
N LYS A 44 33.04 12.72 -3.04
CA LYS A 44 33.82 12.60 -1.81
C LYS A 44 32.89 12.69 -0.59
N ARG A 45 33.20 11.96 0.47
CA ARG A 45 32.42 12.00 1.73
C ARG A 45 32.26 13.44 2.22
N GLY A 46 31.03 13.79 2.56
CA GLY A 46 30.67 15.14 3.06
C GLY A 46 30.69 16.24 2.00
N GLN A 47 30.94 15.93 0.72
CA GLN A 47 30.96 16.90 -0.37
C GLN A 47 29.83 16.62 -1.37
N LYS A 48 29.54 17.63 -2.19
CA LYS A 48 28.68 17.48 -3.37
C LYS A 48 29.35 16.57 -4.40
N ALA A 49 28.54 15.72 -5.02
CA ALA A 49 28.94 14.87 -6.11
C ALA A 49 28.65 15.57 -7.45
N PHE A 50 29.47 15.30 -8.46
CA PHE A 50 29.38 15.90 -9.78
C PHE A 50 29.59 14.85 -10.86
N ILE A 51 28.68 14.81 -11.84
CA ILE A 51 28.92 14.09 -13.08
C ILE A 51 29.90 14.92 -13.92
N LYS A 52 30.99 14.30 -14.34
CA LYS A 52 32.05 14.88 -15.18
C LYS A 52 31.91 14.50 -16.64
N ASN A 53 31.28 13.36 -16.90
CA ASN A 53 30.99 12.88 -18.25
C ASN A 53 29.65 12.15 -18.22
N GLU A 54 28.60 12.79 -18.73
CA GLU A 54 27.25 12.22 -18.73
C GLU A 54 27.14 10.96 -19.59
N SER A 55 27.81 10.93 -20.75
CA SER A 55 27.79 9.76 -21.63
C SER A 55 28.36 8.52 -20.95
N GLU A 56 29.52 8.66 -20.30
CA GLU A 56 30.13 7.56 -19.54
C GLU A 56 29.32 7.23 -18.26
N PHE A 57 28.65 8.21 -17.66
CA PHE A 57 27.74 7.99 -16.54
C PHE A 57 26.53 7.13 -16.92
N PHE A 58 25.88 7.42 -18.05
CA PHE A 58 24.75 6.63 -18.53
C PHE A 58 25.18 5.25 -19.03
N ARG A 59 26.37 5.13 -19.64
CA ARG A 59 26.97 3.84 -19.99
C ARG A 59 27.24 2.99 -18.75
N PHE A 60 27.77 3.60 -17.68
CA PHE A 60 27.95 2.95 -16.38
C PHE A 60 26.62 2.42 -15.82
N LEU A 61 25.55 3.22 -15.86
CA LEU A 61 24.23 2.80 -15.38
C LEU A 61 23.69 1.66 -16.22
N SER A 62 23.79 1.75 -17.54
CA SER A 62 23.34 0.71 -18.45
C SER A 62 24.04 -0.63 -18.17
N TYR A 63 25.36 -0.60 -18.02
CA TYR A 63 26.16 -1.80 -17.76
C TYR A 63 25.87 -2.40 -16.37
N THR A 64 25.94 -1.59 -15.31
CA THR A 64 25.83 -2.11 -13.93
C THR A 64 24.42 -2.52 -13.53
N GLN A 65 23.41 -1.95 -14.19
CA GLN A 65 22.00 -2.24 -13.88
C GLN A 65 21.35 -3.23 -14.85
N ASP A 66 22.06 -3.61 -15.92
CA ASP A 66 21.58 -4.47 -17.01
C ASP A 66 20.31 -3.90 -17.66
N ILE A 67 20.39 -2.64 -18.08
CA ILE A 67 19.31 -1.85 -18.70
C ILE A 67 19.89 -0.99 -19.82
N HIS A 68 19.04 -0.39 -20.65
CA HIS A 68 19.45 0.64 -21.60
C HIS A 68 18.98 2.01 -21.12
N VAL A 69 19.93 2.88 -20.80
CA VAL A 69 19.69 4.26 -20.34
C VAL A 69 20.68 5.18 -21.06
N GLU A 70 20.18 6.21 -21.72
CA GLU A 70 20.98 7.25 -22.35
C GLU A 70 20.69 8.65 -21.79
N SER A 71 19.67 8.77 -20.95
CA SER A 71 19.21 10.04 -20.37
C SER A 71 18.54 9.87 -19.01
N PHE A 72 18.40 10.96 -18.26
CA PHE A 72 17.59 10.97 -17.03
C PHE A 72 16.10 10.66 -17.30
N VAL A 73 15.59 11.04 -18.47
CA VAL A 73 14.23 10.72 -18.91
C VAL A 73 14.02 9.20 -18.98
N ASP A 74 15.01 8.44 -19.46
CA ASP A 74 14.94 6.98 -19.49
C ASP A 74 14.88 6.38 -18.09
N ILE A 75 15.66 6.93 -17.15
CA ILE A 75 15.64 6.50 -15.75
C ILE A 75 14.26 6.74 -15.14
N THR A 76 13.65 7.90 -15.41
CA THR A 76 12.29 8.25 -14.98
C THR A 76 11.27 7.27 -15.56
N ASN A 77 11.35 6.98 -16.86
CA ASN A 77 10.46 6.04 -17.53
C ASN A 77 10.58 4.61 -16.96
N ILE A 78 11.80 4.14 -16.69
CA ILE A 78 12.05 2.82 -16.08
C ILE A 78 11.48 2.75 -14.66
N LEU A 79 11.67 3.79 -13.85
CA LEU A 79 11.19 3.82 -12.47
C LEU A 79 9.67 3.96 -12.38
N ASN A 80 9.04 4.62 -13.35
CA ASN A 80 7.61 4.86 -13.42
C ASN A 80 6.84 3.84 -14.28
N ALA A 81 7.50 2.84 -14.87
CA ALA A 81 6.84 1.81 -15.66
C ALA A 81 5.77 1.10 -14.81
N THR A 82 4.51 1.23 -15.20
CA THR A 82 3.34 0.70 -14.48
C THR A 82 2.80 -0.58 -15.11
N THR A 83 3.18 -0.85 -16.36
CA THR A 83 2.76 -2.07 -17.08
C THR A 83 3.93 -2.98 -17.41
N ARG A 84 3.64 -4.27 -17.64
CA ARG A 84 4.65 -5.25 -18.07
C ARG A 84 5.22 -4.91 -19.44
N SER A 85 4.40 -4.37 -20.33
CA SER A 85 4.81 -3.93 -21.66
C SER A 85 5.79 -2.75 -21.59
N GLU A 86 5.52 -1.76 -20.74
CA GLU A 86 6.45 -0.65 -20.47
C GLU A 86 7.75 -1.16 -19.84
N ASN A 87 7.66 -2.05 -18.85
CA ASN A 87 8.85 -2.61 -18.21
C ASN A 87 9.72 -3.37 -19.21
N ILE A 88 9.13 -4.16 -20.11
CA ILE A 88 9.85 -4.84 -21.20
C ILE A 88 10.46 -3.81 -22.15
N LYS A 89 9.69 -2.79 -22.54
CA LYS A 89 10.13 -1.75 -23.49
C LYS A 89 11.33 -0.95 -22.95
N PHE A 90 11.34 -0.64 -21.65
CA PHE A 90 12.35 0.23 -21.05
C PHE A 90 13.50 -0.51 -20.39
N SER A 91 13.31 -1.75 -19.92
CA SER A 91 14.36 -2.52 -19.22
C SER A 91 14.83 -3.77 -19.96
N GLY A 92 14.17 -4.17 -21.06
CA GLY A 92 14.50 -5.41 -21.77
C GLY A 92 14.13 -6.70 -21.02
N ASP A 93 13.71 -6.61 -19.75
CA ASP A 93 13.36 -7.76 -18.91
C ASP A 93 11.90 -7.68 -18.43
N SER A 94 11.21 -8.82 -18.53
CA SER A 94 9.82 -8.98 -18.06
C SER A 94 9.71 -9.48 -16.62
N LYS A 95 10.82 -9.83 -15.96
CA LYS A 95 10.87 -10.53 -14.66
C LYS A 95 11.43 -9.69 -13.51
N THR A 96 12.10 -8.57 -13.78
CA THR A 96 12.76 -7.71 -12.78
C THR A 96 11.82 -6.80 -12.00
N ASN A 97 10.58 -6.63 -12.48
CA ASN A 97 9.61 -5.73 -11.89
C ASN A 97 8.30 -6.51 -11.71
N ILE A 98 7.93 -6.77 -10.45
CA ILE A 98 6.59 -7.26 -10.14
C ILE A 98 5.65 -6.11 -10.46
N VAL A 99 5.19 -6.08 -11.71
CA VAL A 99 4.06 -5.26 -12.11
C VAL A 99 2.90 -5.77 -11.29
N LYS A 100 2.52 -5.01 -10.27
CA LYS A 100 1.37 -5.32 -9.44
C LYS A 100 0.14 -5.12 -10.31
N ILE A 101 -0.23 -6.15 -11.06
CA ILE A 101 -1.41 -6.15 -11.94
C ILE A 101 -2.68 -5.74 -11.16
N PHE A 102 -2.69 -6.00 -9.85
CA PHE A 102 -3.76 -5.60 -8.95
C PHE A 102 -3.69 -4.14 -8.43
N ASP A 103 -2.65 -3.36 -8.77
CA ASP A 103 -2.60 -1.92 -8.42
C ASP A 103 -3.49 -1.07 -9.35
N ALA A 104 -3.91 -1.63 -10.49
CA ALA A 104 -4.69 -0.94 -11.53
C ALA A 104 -6.14 -1.47 -11.66
N VAL A 105 -6.64 -2.18 -10.66
CA VAL A 105 -8.01 -2.70 -10.65
C VAL A 105 -8.68 -2.43 -9.31
N VAL A 106 -10.00 -2.25 -9.35
CA VAL A 106 -10.86 -2.26 -8.17
C VAL A 106 -11.60 -3.59 -8.13
N VAL A 107 -11.58 -4.26 -6.98
CA VAL A 107 -12.22 -5.56 -6.79
C VAL A 107 -13.54 -5.32 -6.06
N VAL A 108 -14.65 -5.59 -6.73
CA VAL A 108 -16.00 -5.36 -6.19
C VAL A 108 -16.82 -6.65 -6.27
N LYS A 109 -17.57 -6.93 -5.22
CA LYS A 109 -18.53 -8.04 -5.16
C LYS A 109 -19.90 -7.47 -4.82
N LYS A 110 -20.93 -7.89 -5.53
CA LYS A 110 -22.32 -7.61 -5.17
C LYS A 110 -22.88 -8.82 -4.41
N LYS A 111 -23.70 -8.60 -3.39
CA LYS A 111 -24.34 -9.66 -2.60
C LYS A 111 -25.01 -10.71 -3.51
N GLY A 112 -24.69 -11.97 -3.26
CA GLY A 112 -25.15 -13.11 -4.06
C GLY A 112 -24.45 -13.30 -5.42
N GLU A 113 -23.48 -12.45 -5.77
CA GLU A 113 -22.70 -12.56 -7.00
C GLU A 113 -21.22 -12.88 -6.70
N ILE A 114 -20.49 -13.32 -7.73
CA ILE A 114 -19.03 -13.49 -7.64
C ILE A 114 -18.32 -12.13 -7.69
N ALA A 115 -17.12 -12.06 -7.12
CA ALA A 115 -16.29 -10.87 -7.21
C ALA A 115 -15.86 -10.60 -8.67
N LYS A 116 -15.84 -9.32 -9.04
CA LYS A 116 -15.44 -8.82 -10.36
C LYS A 116 -14.30 -7.81 -10.22
N LEU A 117 -13.44 -7.78 -11.24
CA LEU A 117 -12.33 -6.83 -11.36
C LEU A 117 -12.75 -5.73 -12.32
N TYR A 118 -12.63 -4.48 -11.90
CA TYR A 118 -12.94 -3.30 -12.71
C TYR A 118 -11.66 -2.53 -12.99
N GLN A 119 -11.38 -2.25 -14.26
CA GLN A 119 -10.33 -1.32 -14.65
C GLN A 119 -10.90 0.10 -14.68
N SER A 120 -10.04 1.11 -14.82
CA SER A 120 -10.46 2.52 -14.84
C SER A 120 -11.53 2.82 -15.90
N CYS A 121 -11.49 2.16 -17.06
CA CYS A 121 -12.49 2.31 -18.11
C CYS A 121 -13.86 1.71 -17.76
N ASP A 122 -13.91 0.75 -16.84
CA ASP A 122 -15.13 0.01 -16.48
C ASP A 122 -15.82 0.60 -15.24
N LEU A 123 -15.15 1.53 -14.53
CA LEU A 123 -15.69 2.13 -13.30
C LEU A 123 -17.00 2.92 -13.51
N GLY A 124 -17.31 3.31 -14.74
CA GLY A 124 -18.60 3.92 -15.09
C GLY A 124 -19.80 3.01 -14.78
N GLU A 125 -19.61 1.69 -14.80
CA GLU A 125 -20.66 0.72 -14.42
C GLU A 125 -21.07 0.83 -12.94
N LEU A 126 -20.18 1.36 -12.10
CA LEU A 126 -20.36 1.51 -10.65
C LEU A 126 -20.67 2.95 -10.23
N GLU A 127 -20.84 3.88 -11.18
CA GLU A 127 -20.99 5.31 -10.89
C GLU A 127 -22.25 5.59 -10.05
N ALA A 128 -23.38 4.96 -10.41
CA ALA A 128 -24.66 5.11 -9.72
C ALA A 128 -24.72 4.43 -8.34
N ILE A 129 -23.71 3.63 -7.98
CA ILE A 129 -23.67 2.95 -6.67
C ILE A 129 -22.98 3.88 -5.69
N GLU A 130 -23.69 4.33 -4.64
CA GLU A 130 -23.14 5.27 -3.66
C GLU A 130 -22.56 4.58 -2.42
N HIS A 131 -23.19 3.49 -1.95
CA HIS A 131 -22.86 2.85 -0.69
C HIS A 131 -22.05 1.57 -0.88
N PHE A 132 -20.91 1.47 -0.20
CA PHE A 132 -20.04 0.30 -0.21
C PHE A 132 -19.64 -0.11 1.20
N LEU A 133 -19.54 -1.41 1.42
CA LEU A 133 -18.81 -1.97 2.57
C LEU A 133 -17.39 -2.32 2.12
N ALA A 134 -16.41 -1.64 2.69
CA ALA A 134 -15.00 -1.86 2.44
C ALA A 134 -14.43 -2.93 3.38
N ILE A 135 -13.82 -3.96 2.82
CA ILE A 135 -13.33 -5.14 3.54
C ILE A 135 -11.83 -5.29 3.31
N GLU A 136 -11.05 -5.35 4.40
CA GLU A 136 -9.60 -5.48 4.31
C GLU A 136 -9.13 -6.91 3.97
N ASN A 137 -9.69 -7.91 4.66
CA ASN A 137 -9.22 -9.29 4.56
C ASN A 137 -9.86 -10.01 3.34
N GLY A 138 -9.02 -10.70 2.56
CA GLY A 138 -9.45 -11.38 1.34
C GLY A 138 -10.35 -12.58 1.60
N GLU A 139 -10.09 -13.34 2.67
CA GLU A 139 -10.91 -14.48 3.08
C GLU A 139 -12.31 -14.00 3.49
N THR A 140 -12.38 -12.99 4.36
CA THR A 140 -13.64 -12.33 4.72
C THR A 140 -14.37 -11.79 3.50
N PHE A 141 -13.69 -11.09 2.59
CA PHE A 141 -14.33 -10.54 1.38
C PHE A 141 -14.94 -11.63 0.49
N LEU A 142 -14.25 -12.75 0.31
CA LEU A 142 -14.75 -13.87 -0.48
C LEU A 142 -15.94 -14.55 0.20
N ASN A 143 -15.89 -14.69 1.53
CA ASN A 143 -16.90 -15.35 2.37
C ASN A 143 -17.97 -14.41 2.93
N ILE A 144 -18.00 -13.14 2.49
CA ILE A 144 -18.87 -12.10 3.06
C ILE A 144 -20.35 -12.47 3.11
N GLU A 145 -20.82 -13.37 2.23
CA GLU A 145 -22.21 -13.86 2.23
C GLU A 145 -22.63 -14.47 3.57
N GLN A 146 -21.70 -15.04 4.34
CA GLN A 146 -21.96 -15.57 5.68
C GLN A 146 -22.31 -14.47 6.69
N PHE A 147 -21.85 -13.24 6.44
CA PHE A 147 -21.99 -12.10 7.34
C PHE A 147 -22.86 -10.98 6.75
N ALA A 148 -23.22 -11.08 5.46
CA ALA A 148 -23.85 -10.02 4.66
C ALA A 148 -25.25 -9.60 5.15
N GLU A 149 -25.86 -10.34 6.08
CA GLU A 149 -27.12 -9.94 6.73
C GLU A 149 -26.92 -8.90 7.85
N ASN A 150 -25.68 -8.79 8.37
CA ASN A 150 -25.32 -7.80 9.39
C ASN A 150 -25.03 -6.40 8.82
N PHE A 151 -25.10 -6.26 7.49
CA PHE A 151 -24.78 -5.04 6.76
C PHE A 151 -25.97 -4.61 5.91
N SER A 152 -26.18 -3.30 5.81
CA SER A 152 -27.19 -2.75 4.91
C SER A 152 -26.68 -2.66 3.47
N GLU A 153 -25.36 -2.63 3.29
CA GLU A 153 -24.71 -2.51 2.00
C GLU A 153 -24.84 -3.79 1.17
N VAL A 154 -25.12 -3.59 -0.13
CA VAL A 154 -25.25 -4.68 -1.11
C VAL A 154 -23.98 -4.84 -1.95
N TYR A 155 -23.11 -3.84 -1.95
CA TYR A 155 -21.85 -3.84 -2.68
C TYR A 155 -20.67 -3.82 -1.71
N PHE A 156 -19.73 -4.71 -1.96
CA PHE A 156 -18.53 -4.93 -1.17
C PHE A 156 -17.31 -4.56 -2.01
N VAL A 157 -16.34 -3.87 -1.42
CA VAL A 157 -15.07 -3.53 -2.06
C VAL A 157 -13.92 -4.11 -1.25
N TYR A 158 -12.99 -4.79 -1.92
CA TYR A 158 -11.80 -5.34 -1.26
C TYR A 158 -10.66 -4.32 -1.26
N LEU A 159 -10.03 -4.14 -0.09
CA LEU A 159 -8.95 -3.16 0.10
C LEU A 159 -7.55 -3.76 0.00
N ALA A 160 -7.29 -4.95 0.56
CA ALA A 160 -5.93 -5.49 0.72
C ALA A 160 -4.99 -4.55 1.51
N GLY A 161 -5.38 -4.16 2.72
CA GLY A 161 -4.66 -3.18 3.55
C GLY A 161 -5.00 -1.73 3.15
N TYR A 162 -3.98 -0.90 2.89
CA TYR A 162 -4.14 0.52 2.51
C TYR A 162 -4.80 0.77 1.14
N ALA A 163 -5.11 -0.28 0.39
CA ALA A 163 -5.54 -0.26 -1.00
C ALA A 163 -4.62 0.42 -2.00
N ASN A 164 -4.79 0.05 -3.26
CA ASN A 164 -4.11 0.67 -4.37
C ASN A 164 -4.69 2.07 -4.67
N THR A 165 -3.98 2.85 -5.48
CA THR A 165 -4.40 4.20 -5.85
C THR A 165 -5.76 4.24 -6.52
N LEU A 166 -6.07 3.29 -7.42
CA LEU A 166 -7.34 3.29 -8.15
C LEU A 166 -8.54 3.09 -7.22
N THR A 167 -8.45 2.13 -6.29
CA THR A 167 -9.50 1.88 -5.28
C THR A 167 -9.68 3.11 -4.39
N ARG A 168 -8.59 3.77 -3.97
CA ARG A 168 -8.68 4.99 -3.16
C ARG A 168 -9.38 6.12 -3.91
N GLU A 169 -9.01 6.39 -5.16
CA GLU A 169 -9.66 7.41 -5.98
C GLU A 169 -11.13 7.08 -6.25
N PHE A 170 -11.45 5.81 -6.51
CA PHE A 170 -12.82 5.33 -6.70
C PHE A 170 -13.69 5.63 -5.46
N LEU A 171 -13.18 5.34 -4.26
CA LEU A 171 -13.93 5.50 -3.01
C LEU A 171 -14.09 6.95 -2.54
N LYS A 172 -13.34 7.92 -3.08
CA LYS A 172 -13.48 9.35 -2.72
C LYS A 172 -14.89 9.90 -2.92
N THR A 173 -15.61 9.38 -3.91
CA THR A 173 -16.96 9.84 -4.24
C THR A 173 -18.06 9.01 -3.57
N LYS A 174 -17.69 8.01 -2.77
CA LYS A 174 -18.60 7.00 -2.23
C LYS A 174 -18.82 7.17 -0.74
N GLU A 175 -19.93 6.66 -0.27
CA GLU A 175 -20.26 6.49 1.15
C GLU A 175 -19.80 5.10 1.57
N VAL A 176 -18.85 5.03 2.50
CA VAL A 176 -18.11 3.79 2.76
C VAL A 176 -18.21 3.37 4.21
N ASN A 177 -18.80 2.21 4.46
CA ASN A 177 -18.72 1.55 5.75
C ASN A 177 -17.48 0.64 5.77
N PHE A 178 -16.61 0.78 6.77
CA PHE A 178 -15.33 0.09 6.83
C PHE A 178 -15.41 -1.09 7.79
N PHE A 179 -15.27 -2.29 7.22
CA PHE A 179 -15.10 -3.55 7.92
C PHE A 179 -13.60 -3.86 8.03
N LEU A 180 -12.98 -3.35 9.10
CA LEU A 180 -11.56 -3.52 9.42
C LEU A 180 -11.36 -4.11 10.82
N ASP A 181 -10.17 -4.65 11.06
CA ASP A 181 -9.77 -5.17 12.37
C ASP A 181 -9.84 -4.12 13.48
N PHE A 182 -10.16 -4.57 14.70
CA PHE A 182 -10.18 -3.74 15.90
C PHE A 182 -8.77 -3.61 16.49
N ASP A 183 -7.83 -3.19 15.64
CA ASP A 183 -6.42 -2.99 15.96
C ASP A 183 -5.90 -1.61 15.51
N ILE A 184 -4.63 -1.34 15.79
CA ILE A 184 -4.04 -0.02 15.50
C ILE A 184 -3.83 0.16 13.99
N GLU A 185 -3.60 -0.91 13.25
CA GLU A 185 -3.38 -0.86 11.80
C GLU A 185 -4.71 -0.60 11.07
N GLY A 186 -5.79 -1.29 11.43
CA GLY A 186 -7.14 -1.06 10.93
C GLY A 186 -7.59 0.38 11.16
N MET A 187 -7.34 0.94 12.35
CA MET A 187 -7.55 2.37 12.62
C MET A 187 -6.73 3.27 11.67
N ASN A 188 -5.46 2.94 11.43
CA ASN A 188 -4.60 3.73 10.56
C ASN A 188 -4.99 3.64 9.08
N ILE A 189 -5.45 2.46 8.63
CA ILE A 189 -6.02 2.24 7.32
C ILE A 189 -7.25 3.13 7.16
N TYR A 190 -8.22 3.04 8.06
CA TYR A 190 -9.43 3.88 8.04
C TYR A 190 -9.10 5.38 7.92
N GLU A 191 -8.17 5.88 8.74
CA GLU A 191 -7.77 7.29 8.71
C GLU A 191 -7.14 7.71 7.36
N SER A 192 -6.51 6.79 6.65
CA SER A 192 -5.85 7.08 5.37
C SER A 192 -6.80 7.28 4.19
N PHE A 193 -8.08 6.88 4.31
CA PHE A 193 -9.07 7.04 3.26
C PHE A 193 -9.78 8.39 3.31
N GLU A 194 -9.93 8.99 2.14
CA GLU A 194 -10.84 10.10 1.87
C GLU A 194 -12.05 9.54 1.12
N CYS A 195 -13.25 9.82 1.60
CA CYS A 195 -14.53 9.35 1.07
C CYS A 195 -15.57 10.49 1.14
N LYS A 196 -16.69 10.37 0.41
CA LYS A 196 -17.82 11.32 0.53
C LYS A 196 -18.34 11.32 1.96
N SER A 197 -18.50 10.12 2.51
CA SER A 197 -18.66 9.85 3.94
C SER A 197 -18.00 8.52 4.25
N LYS A 198 -17.55 8.34 5.48
CA LYS A 198 -17.04 7.05 5.95
C LYS A 198 -17.49 6.77 7.38
N HIS A 199 -17.71 5.49 7.65
CA HIS A 199 -18.07 4.95 8.96
C HIS A 199 -17.20 3.75 9.28
N PHE A 200 -16.78 3.63 10.53
CA PHE A 200 -16.05 2.47 11.01
C PHE A 200 -17.02 1.48 11.66
N HIS A 201 -17.10 0.28 11.10
CA HIS A 201 -18.07 -0.72 11.54
C HIS A 201 -17.68 -1.34 12.87
N MET A 202 -18.34 -0.90 13.95
CA MET A 202 -18.06 -1.37 15.30
C MET A 202 -19.34 -1.86 16.01
N PRO A 203 -19.41 -3.16 16.40
CA PRO A 203 -20.55 -3.69 17.15
C PRO A 203 -20.72 -3.04 18.52
N TRP A 204 -21.98 -2.87 18.97
CA TRP A 204 -22.35 -2.27 20.26
C TRP A 204 -21.70 -2.95 21.48
N HIS A 205 -21.39 -4.24 21.39
CA HIS A 205 -20.84 -5.04 22.48
C HIS A 205 -19.35 -5.38 22.28
N VAL A 206 -18.61 -4.60 21.47
CA VAL A 206 -17.22 -4.87 21.13
C VAL A 206 -16.30 -4.95 22.37
N GLU A 207 -16.57 -4.16 23.42
CA GLU A 207 -15.77 -4.17 24.66
C GLU A 207 -15.73 -5.54 25.34
N ASN A 208 -16.78 -6.37 25.19
CA ASN A 208 -16.79 -7.71 25.75
C ASN A 208 -15.65 -8.55 25.20
N PHE A 209 -15.28 -8.36 23.92
CA PHE A 209 -14.19 -9.09 23.28
C PHE A 209 -12.81 -8.61 23.77
N PHE A 210 -12.65 -7.32 24.06
CA PHE A 210 -11.42 -6.77 24.66
C PHE A 210 -11.21 -7.21 26.12
N SER A 211 -12.31 -7.40 26.85
CA SER A 211 -12.26 -7.82 28.26
C SER A 211 -12.03 -9.33 28.45
N ASP A 212 -12.33 -10.14 27.44
CA ASP A 212 -12.19 -11.58 27.49
C ASP A 212 -10.84 -12.02 26.94
N LYS A 213 -10.02 -12.61 27.82
CA LYS A 213 -8.67 -13.08 27.50
C LYS A 213 -8.59 -14.07 26.33
N ARG A 214 -9.70 -14.74 25.97
CA ARG A 214 -9.74 -15.68 24.84
C ARG A 214 -9.51 -15.00 23.49
N TYR A 215 -9.85 -13.72 23.37
CA TYR A 215 -9.78 -12.97 22.11
C TYR A 215 -8.66 -11.92 22.10
N ASN A 216 -7.90 -11.82 23.20
CA ASN A 216 -6.86 -10.81 23.36
C ASN A 216 -5.60 -11.14 22.57
N ASN A 217 -5.20 -10.26 21.64
CA ASN A 217 -3.92 -10.34 20.93
C ASN A 217 -2.88 -9.33 21.47
N VAL A 218 -2.35 -9.60 22.67
CA VAL A 218 -1.37 -8.72 23.35
C VAL A 218 -0.04 -8.61 22.60
N GLU A 219 0.40 -9.68 21.92
CA GLU A 219 1.66 -9.66 21.18
C GLU A 219 1.58 -8.79 19.93
N LEU A 220 0.45 -8.81 19.22
CA LEU A 220 0.20 -7.90 18.09
C LEU A 220 0.14 -6.44 18.57
N TYR A 221 -0.58 -6.17 19.66
CA TYR A 221 -0.60 -4.84 20.27
C TYR A 221 0.81 -4.29 20.55
N LYS A 222 1.70 -5.09 21.17
CA LYS A 222 3.09 -4.65 21.45
C LYS A 222 3.87 -4.31 20.18
N LYS A 223 3.63 -5.01 19.06
CA LYS A 223 4.27 -4.73 17.76
C LYS A 223 3.74 -3.45 17.12
N GLN A 224 2.46 -3.16 17.29
CA GLN A 224 1.79 -2.03 16.64
C GLN A 224 1.77 -0.75 17.47
N ARG A 225 1.93 -0.80 18.81
CA ARG A 225 1.77 0.35 19.72
C ARG A 225 2.57 1.60 19.33
N ALA A 226 3.72 1.44 18.68
CA ALA A 226 4.56 2.56 18.23
C ALA A 226 3.92 3.35 17.06
N ARG A 227 2.94 2.77 16.37
CA ARG A 227 2.16 3.37 15.28
C ARG A 227 0.85 4.00 15.76
N LEU A 228 0.55 3.92 17.05
CA LEU A 228 -0.63 4.55 17.62
C LEU A 228 -0.47 6.07 17.53
N LYS A 229 -1.39 6.72 16.79
CA LYS A 229 -1.37 8.17 16.65
C LYS A 229 -1.89 8.85 17.93
N SER A 230 -1.44 10.08 18.16
CA SER A 230 -1.95 10.92 19.25
C SER A 230 -3.44 11.25 19.05
N GLU A 231 -3.85 11.43 17.81
CA GLU A 231 -5.19 11.86 17.40
C GLU A 231 -5.77 10.90 16.36
N TYR A 232 -7.05 10.58 16.54
CA TYR A 232 -7.91 9.85 15.61
C TYR A 232 -9.24 10.60 15.49
N SER A 233 -9.99 10.30 14.44
CA SER A 233 -11.37 10.75 14.29
C SER A 233 -12.24 10.38 15.50
N GLN A 234 -13.30 11.16 15.72
CA GLN A 234 -14.17 10.99 16.89
C GLN A 234 -14.75 9.57 16.98
N GLU A 235 -15.09 8.96 15.85
CA GLU A 235 -15.62 7.60 15.77
C GLU A 235 -14.62 6.55 16.27
N LEU A 236 -13.33 6.73 16.01
CA LEU A 236 -12.27 5.81 16.43
C LEU A 236 -11.78 6.01 17.86
N ASN A 237 -12.16 7.10 18.53
CA ASN A 237 -11.73 7.34 19.91
C ASN A 237 -12.20 6.24 20.86
N GLN A 238 -13.41 5.71 20.67
CA GLN A 238 -13.91 4.60 21.48
C GLN A 238 -13.01 3.35 21.32
N LEU A 239 -12.64 2.99 20.08
CA LEU A 239 -11.74 1.85 19.84
C LEU A 239 -10.35 2.09 20.44
N LYS A 240 -9.81 3.30 20.29
CA LYS A 240 -8.54 3.70 20.90
C LYS A 240 -8.56 3.51 22.43
N GLU A 241 -9.62 3.97 23.08
CA GLU A 241 -9.80 3.85 24.53
C GLU A 241 -9.85 2.39 24.96
N LEU A 242 -10.55 1.53 24.22
CA LEU A 242 -10.59 0.09 24.49
C LEU A 242 -9.21 -0.55 24.35
N ILE A 243 -8.48 -0.29 23.27
CA ILE A 243 -7.13 -0.80 23.04
C ILE A 243 -6.19 -0.38 24.19
N GLN A 244 -6.25 0.88 24.62
CA GLN A 244 -5.41 1.41 25.70
C GLN A 244 -5.82 0.86 27.07
N LYS A 245 -7.12 0.73 27.35
CA LYS A 245 -7.65 0.20 28.61
C LYS A 245 -7.25 -1.25 28.81
N TYR A 246 -7.36 -2.08 27.79
CA TYR A 246 -7.11 -3.52 27.87
C TYR A 246 -5.69 -3.93 27.42
N ASN A 247 -4.91 -3.01 26.85
CA ASN A 247 -3.56 -3.26 26.32
C ASN A 247 -3.52 -4.46 25.35
N THR A 248 -4.51 -4.52 24.47
CA THR A 248 -4.71 -5.61 23.54
C THR A 248 -5.46 -5.11 22.31
N VAL A 249 -5.48 -5.91 21.25
CA VAL A 249 -6.24 -5.69 20.03
C VAL A 249 -7.04 -6.94 19.70
N VAL A 250 -8.08 -6.81 18.88
CA VAL A 250 -9.00 -7.89 18.53
C VAL A 250 -9.17 -7.96 17.02
N GLU A 251 -9.14 -9.16 16.46
CA GLU A 251 -9.40 -9.41 15.04
C GLU A 251 -10.91 -9.42 14.78
N GLN A 252 -11.35 -8.83 13.66
CA GLN A 252 -12.76 -8.62 13.40
C GLN A 252 -13.53 -9.91 13.10
N GLU A 253 -12.87 -10.89 12.47
CA GLU A 253 -13.45 -12.19 12.10
C GLU A 253 -13.99 -12.93 13.34
N ILE A 254 -13.20 -12.96 14.41
CA ILE A 254 -13.55 -13.59 15.70
C ILE A 254 -14.84 -12.99 16.28
N VAL A 255 -15.00 -11.67 16.18
CA VAL A 255 -16.17 -10.97 16.73
C VAL A 255 -17.44 -11.42 16.01
N TYR A 256 -17.37 -11.58 14.69
CA TYR A 256 -18.53 -11.92 13.86
C TYR A 256 -18.88 -13.40 13.91
N GLU A 257 -17.89 -14.29 13.97
CA GLU A 257 -18.13 -15.72 14.21
C GLU A 257 -18.91 -15.96 15.51
N GLU A 258 -18.53 -15.26 16.58
CA GLU A 258 -19.18 -15.38 17.90
C GLU A 258 -20.58 -14.74 17.95
N ILE A 259 -20.81 -13.66 17.19
CA ILE A 259 -22.15 -13.07 17.06
C ILE A 259 -23.08 -14.07 16.35
N ILE A 260 -22.63 -14.62 15.21
CA ILE A 260 -23.40 -15.61 14.44
C ILE A 260 -23.67 -16.88 15.26
N ALA A 261 -22.67 -17.39 15.98
CA ALA A 261 -22.82 -18.57 16.82
C ALA A 261 -23.90 -18.40 17.90
N LYS A 262 -24.06 -17.18 18.44
CA LYS A 262 -25.08 -16.89 19.47
C LYS A 262 -26.49 -16.72 18.89
N GLU A 263 -26.61 -16.28 17.65
CA GLU A 263 -27.90 -16.13 16.97
C GLU A 263 -28.46 -17.48 16.50
N ASN A 264 -27.59 -18.40 16.06
CA ASN A 264 -27.99 -19.76 15.63
C ASN A 264 -28.38 -20.72 16.78
N VAL A 265 -28.20 -20.31 18.04
CA VAL A 265 -28.53 -21.10 19.24
C VAL A 265 -29.86 -20.67 19.87
N LYS A 266 -30.53 -19.65 19.30
CA LYS A 266 -31.87 -19.20 19.72
C LYS A 266 -32.95 -19.74 18.80
#